data_AF-A0A9W6V2P2-F1
#
_entry.id   AF-A0A9W6V2P2-F1
#
_cell.length_a   1.000
_cell.length_b   1.000
_cell.length_c   1.000
_cell.angle_alpha   90.00
_cell.angle_beta   90.00
_cell.angle_gamma   90.00
#
_symmetry.space_group_name_H-M   'P 1'
#
loop_
_entity.id
_entity.type
_entity.pdbx_description
1 polymer ?
#
loop_
_entity_poly.entity_id
_entity_poly.type
_entity_poly.pdbx_seq_one_letter_code
_entity_poly.pdbx_strand_id
1 'polypeptide(L)'
;MDTYGVVVTGRFPAPAALAPDDGGAGRGGPDLRYEDLRYEPDLQERRAMARARGAGERAAAWVRALAGRQPERSHGRTLLRTAAALEAASGAAVVPGGDGSALDGGSRYHLLASWAIGPVYHYGRDARTLPELTGAERLALVAACALAAAMPGTVGGDFAPELDVLAAALEDAVRAGRGAAPSSPADARPPEAP
;
A
#
# COMPACT_ATOMS: atom_id res chain seq x y z
N MET A 1 -41.56 28.65 5.56
CA MET A 1 -40.71 27.89 4.62
C MET A 1 -39.81 27.03 5.47
N ASP A 2 -40.23 25.79 5.67
CA ASP A 2 -39.63 24.84 6.61
C ASP A 2 -38.51 24.07 5.92
N THR A 3 -37.30 24.20 6.46
CA THR A 3 -36.13 23.42 6.03
C THR A 3 -35.99 22.23 6.96
N TYR A 4 -36.29 21.04 6.45
CA TYR A 4 -36.08 19.77 7.13
C TYR A 4 -34.58 19.52 7.33
N GLY A 5 -34.11 19.68 8.57
CA GLY A 5 -32.81 19.16 9.00
C GLY A 5 -32.92 17.66 9.29
N VAL A 6 -32.37 16.83 8.40
CA VAL A 6 -32.22 15.40 8.69
C VAL A 6 -31.01 15.22 9.60
N VAL A 7 -31.28 15.07 10.90
CA VAL A 7 -30.32 14.57 11.88
C VAL A 7 -30.32 13.05 11.77
N VAL A 8 -29.24 12.46 11.26
CA VAL A 8 -29.05 11.00 11.30
C VAL A 8 -28.53 10.62 12.68
N THR A 9 -29.44 10.39 13.64
CA THR A 9 -29.13 9.69 14.89
C THR A 9 -29.15 8.18 14.67
N GLY A 10 -28.14 7.68 13.96
CA GLY A 10 -27.89 6.25 13.82
C GLY A 10 -27.40 5.66 15.14
N ARG A 11 -28.33 5.28 16.01
CA ARG A 11 -28.08 4.48 17.21
C ARG A 11 -27.73 3.06 16.78
N PHE A 12 -26.44 2.72 16.72
CA PHE A 12 -26.01 1.33 16.56
C PHE A 12 -26.56 0.50 17.73
N PRO A 13 -27.19 -0.66 17.50
CA PRO A 13 -27.52 -1.57 18.60
C PRO A 13 -26.22 -2.10 19.20
N ALA A 14 -26.09 -1.99 20.52
CA ALA A 14 -25.00 -2.64 21.25
C ALA A 14 -25.05 -4.16 20.99
N PRO A 15 -23.90 -4.84 20.88
CA PRO A 15 -23.90 -6.30 20.77
C PRO A 15 -24.60 -6.89 22.00
N ALA A 16 -25.53 -7.83 21.75
CA ALA A 16 -26.21 -8.54 22.82
C ALA A 16 -25.18 -9.19 23.73
N ALA A 17 -25.26 -8.93 25.04
CA ALA A 17 -24.45 -9.61 26.03
C ALA A 17 -24.73 -11.11 25.92
N LEU A 18 -23.70 -11.89 25.55
CA LEU A 18 -23.72 -13.33 25.73
C LEU A 18 -23.94 -13.60 27.23
N ALA A 19 -24.99 -14.34 27.55
CA ALA A 19 -25.19 -14.87 28.90
C ALA A 19 -24.00 -15.79 29.25
N PRO A 20 -23.57 -15.82 30.53
CA PRO A 20 -22.63 -16.83 30.97
C PRO A 20 -23.27 -18.22 30.82
N ASP A 21 -22.54 -19.12 30.16
CA ASP A 21 -22.92 -20.53 30.07
C ASP A 21 -22.46 -21.22 31.36
N ASP A 22 -23.43 -21.63 32.15
CA ASP A 22 -23.25 -22.22 33.46
C ASP A 22 -23.10 -23.74 33.33
N GLY A 23 -21.85 -24.20 33.31
CA GLY A 23 -21.48 -25.49 33.90
C GLY A 23 -21.51 -26.73 33.01
N GLY A 24 -20.31 -27.24 32.71
CA GLY A 24 -20.10 -28.59 32.20
C GLY A 24 -18.70 -29.10 32.53
N ALA A 25 -18.46 -29.42 33.81
CA ALA A 25 -17.26 -30.16 34.21
C ALA A 25 -17.24 -31.55 33.54
N GLY A 26 -16.16 -31.89 32.84
CA GLY A 26 -15.83 -33.28 32.55
C GLY A 26 -15.28 -33.56 31.15
N ARG A 27 -13.97 -33.37 30.97
CA ARG A 27 -12.98 -34.38 30.54
C ARG A 27 -11.74 -33.66 30.04
N GLY A 28 -10.59 -34.02 30.62
CA GLY A 28 -9.28 -33.52 30.21
C GLY A 28 -9.00 -33.84 28.74
N GLY A 29 -9.26 -32.87 27.88
CA GLY A 29 -8.54 -32.72 26.62
C GLY A 29 -7.16 -32.14 26.95
N PRO A 30 -6.11 -32.49 26.21
CA PRO A 30 -4.79 -31.91 26.44
C PRO A 30 -4.91 -30.40 26.39
N ASP A 31 -4.40 -29.77 27.44
CA ASP A 31 -4.10 -28.34 27.57
C ASP A 31 -3.07 -27.99 26.49
N LEU A 32 -3.50 -28.01 25.23
CA LEU A 32 -2.77 -27.44 24.10
C LEU A 32 -2.89 -25.94 24.29
N ARG A 33 -2.02 -25.42 25.16
CA ARG A 33 -1.59 -24.04 25.09
C ARG A 33 -1.32 -23.77 23.61
N TYR A 34 -2.11 -22.86 23.02
CA TYR A 34 -1.93 -22.32 21.67
C TYR A 34 -0.62 -21.50 21.56
N GLU A 35 0.35 -21.78 22.42
CA GLU A 35 1.68 -21.21 22.41
C GLU A 35 2.55 -22.17 21.60
N ASP A 36 3.09 -21.66 20.49
CA ASP A 36 4.31 -22.16 19.83
C ASP A 36 4.18 -23.18 18.68
N LEU A 37 3.04 -23.25 17.98
CA LEU A 37 3.10 -23.67 16.57
C LEU A 37 3.68 -22.52 15.74
N ARG A 38 5.02 -22.49 15.63
CA ARG A 38 5.69 -21.64 14.65
C ARG A 38 5.19 -22.04 13.28
N TYR A 39 4.33 -21.20 12.72
CA TYR A 39 3.90 -21.35 11.35
C TYR A 39 5.15 -21.25 10.45
N GLU A 40 5.40 -22.31 9.69
CA GLU A 40 6.48 -22.38 8.71
C GLU A 40 5.86 -22.29 7.32
N PRO A 41 6.12 -21.19 6.58
CA PRO A 41 5.58 -21.05 5.25
C PRO A 41 6.15 -22.11 4.33
N ASP A 42 5.28 -22.66 3.49
CA ASP A 42 5.63 -23.67 2.50
C ASP A 42 6.48 -23.06 1.36
N LEU A 43 6.92 -23.92 0.43
CA LEU A 43 7.75 -23.47 -0.69
C LEU A 43 7.04 -22.46 -1.61
N GLN A 44 5.73 -22.59 -1.81
CA GLN A 44 4.95 -21.72 -2.67
C GLN A 44 4.79 -20.34 -2.01
N GLU A 45 4.48 -20.30 -0.72
CA GLU A 45 4.36 -19.09 0.08
C GLU A 45 5.70 -18.35 0.16
N ARG A 46 6.81 -19.07 0.37
CA ARG A 46 8.17 -18.49 0.34
C ARG A 46 8.50 -17.86 -1.02
N ARG A 47 8.11 -18.50 -2.12
CA ARG A 47 8.30 -17.97 -3.47
C ARG A 47 7.46 -16.71 -3.71
N ALA A 48 6.19 -16.73 -3.30
CA ALA A 48 5.31 -15.56 -3.41
C ALA A 48 5.84 -14.37 -2.59
N MET A 49 6.27 -14.60 -1.35
CA MET A 49 6.92 -13.57 -0.52
C MET A 49 8.20 -13.03 -1.14
N ALA A 50 9.05 -13.89 -1.70
CA ALA A 50 10.26 -13.45 -2.39
C ALA A 50 9.95 -12.61 -3.65
N ARG A 51 8.88 -12.96 -4.39
CA ARG A 51 8.42 -12.16 -5.53
C ARG A 51 7.86 -10.81 -5.10
N ALA A 52 7.00 -10.78 -4.09
CA ALA A 52 6.46 -9.53 -3.52
C ALA A 52 7.59 -8.60 -3.08
N ARG A 53 8.56 -9.14 -2.33
CA ARG A 53 9.75 -8.39 -1.92
C ARG A 53 10.51 -7.82 -3.12
N GLY A 54 10.77 -8.64 -4.14
CA GLY A 54 11.45 -8.17 -5.36
C GLY A 54 10.67 -7.09 -6.10
N ALA A 55 9.33 -7.21 -6.17
CA ALA A 55 8.47 -6.21 -6.79
C ALA A 55 8.50 -4.88 -6.01
N GLY A 56 8.44 -4.94 -4.68
CA GLY A 56 8.55 -3.76 -3.83
C GLY A 56 9.92 -3.10 -3.85
N GLU A 57 11.02 -3.86 -3.90
CA GLU A 57 12.37 -3.32 -4.09
C GLU A 57 12.48 -2.57 -5.44
N ARG A 58 11.90 -3.11 -6.52
CA ARG A 58 11.83 -2.44 -7.83
C ARG A 58 10.98 -1.18 -7.80
N ALA A 59 9.85 -1.22 -7.11
CA ALA A 59 8.97 -0.06 -6.93
C ALA A 59 9.66 1.03 -6.13
N ALA A 60 10.29 0.69 -5.01
CA ALA A 60 11.05 1.62 -4.18
C ALA A 60 12.24 2.22 -4.93
N ALA A 61 12.97 1.43 -5.72
CA ALA A 61 14.04 1.95 -6.59
C ALA A 61 13.51 2.97 -7.61
N TRP A 62 12.34 2.72 -8.21
CA TRP A 62 11.70 3.69 -9.09
C TRP A 62 11.30 4.98 -8.35
N VAL A 63 10.68 4.87 -7.16
CA VAL A 63 10.31 6.04 -6.35
C VAL A 63 11.54 6.84 -5.90
N ARG A 64 12.65 6.19 -5.56
CA ARG A 64 13.93 6.86 -5.30
C ARG A 64 14.44 7.63 -6.52
N ALA A 65 14.29 7.08 -7.73
CA ALA A 65 14.62 7.80 -8.95
C ALA A 65 13.72 9.03 -9.14
N LEU A 66 12.41 8.92 -8.86
CA LEU A 66 11.51 10.08 -8.85
C LEU A 66 11.95 11.14 -7.84
N ALA A 67 12.40 10.72 -6.65
CA ALA A 67 12.89 11.60 -5.60
C ALA A 67 14.14 12.38 -6.03
N GLY A 68 15.06 11.73 -6.75
CA GLY A 68 16.27 12.36 -7.27
C GLY A 68 16.03 13.44 -8.33
N ARG A 69 14.85 13.45 -8.97
CA ARG A 69 14.45 14.48 -9.94
C ARG A 69 13.78 15.70 -9.29
N GLN A 70 13.48 15.64 -7.99
CA GLN A 70 12.74 16.72 -7.34
C GLN A 70 13.63 17.94 -7.11
N PRO A 71 13.21 19.14 -7.55
CA PRO A 71 13.97 20.37 -7.28
C PRO A 71 13.87 20.80 -5.82
N GLU A 72 12.75 20.48 -5.16
CA GLU A 72 12.51 20.78 -3.76
C GLU A 72 12.88 19.59 -2.86
N ARG A 73 13.67 19.84 -1.82
CA ARG A 73 14.19 18.80 -0.91
C ARG A 73 13.07 18.14 -0.10
N SER A 74 12.03 18.88 0.24
CA SER A 74 10.88 18.32 0.97
C SER A 74 10.15 17.26 0.13
N HIS A 75 9.96 17.50 -1.17
CA HIS A 75 9.33 16.55 -2.10
C HIS A 75 10.17 15.28 -2.25
N GLY A 76 11.49 15.43 -2.42
CA GLY A 76 12.41 14.29 -2.45
C GLY A 76 12.31 13.46 -1.18
N ARG A 77 12.26 14.10 -0.01
CA ARG A 77 12.12 13.40 1.28
C ARG A 77 10.80 12.64 1.42
N THR A 78 9.69 13.21 0.97
CA THR A 78 8.38 12.53 0.94
C THR A 78 8.44 11.25 0.11
N LEU A 79 8.99 11.33 -1.10
CA LEU A 79 9.14 10.17 -1.98
C LEU A 79 10.10 9.12 -1.39
N LEU A 80 11.21 9.52 -0.76
CA LEU A 80 12.11 8.57 -0.10
C LEU A 80 11.43 7.81 1.06
N ARG A 81 10.57 8.49 1.83
CA ARG A 81 9.78 7.84 2.89
C ARG A 81 8.76 6.87 2.31
N THR A 82 8.11 7.23 1.21
CA THR A 82 7.22 6.31 0.48
C THR A 82 7.98 5.10 -0.06
N ALA A 83 9.19 5.28 -0.61
CA ALA A 83 10.03 4.17 -1.06
C ALA A 83 10.37 3.20 0.07
N ALA A 84 10.73 3.69 1.26
CA ALA A 84 10.97 2.85 2.42
C ALA A 84 9.70 2.10 2.88
N ALA A 85 8.54 2.77 2.84
CA ALA A 85 7.26 2.14 3.19
C ALA A 85 6.85 1.04 2.20
N LEU A 86 7.13 1.21 0.91
CA LEU A 86 6.93 0.17 -0.11
C LEU A 86 7.75 -1.08 0.22
N GLU A 87 9.05 -0.94 0.52
CA GLU A 87 9.91 -2.08 0.88
C GLU A 87 9.42 -2.79 2.14
N ALA A 88 9.04 -2.03 3.17
CA ALA A 88 8.51 -2.59 4.40
C ALA A 88 7.24 -3.41 4.16
N ALA A 89 6.28 -2.84 3.42
CA ALA A 89 4.98 -3.45 3.17
C ALA A 89 5.04 -4.68 2.25
N SER A 90 5.96 -4.69 1.29
CA SER A 90 6.16 -5.84 0.38
C SER A 90 7.11 -6.93 0.91
N GLY A 91 7.75 -6.67 2.04
CA GLY A 91 8.84 -7.47 2.56
C GLY A 91 8.54 -7.96 3.98
N ALA A 92 9.17 -7.34 4.97
CA ALA A 92 9.12 -7.79 6.36
C ALA A 92 7.72 -7.76 6.99
N ALA A 93 6.80 -6.93 6.47
CA ALA A 93 5.43 -6.86 6.97
C ALA A 93 4.49 -7.91 6.34
N VAL A 94 4.93 -8.64 5.31
CA VAL A 94 4.15 -9.70 4.70
C VAL A 94 4.26 -10.94 5.59
N VAL A 95 3.17 -11.26 6.28
CA VAL A 95 3.07 -12.42 7.17
C VAL A 95 1.91 -13.28 6.68
N PRO A 96 2.14 -14.54 6.29
CA PRO A 96 1.04 -15.41 5.89
C PRO A 96 0.03 -15.61 7.02
N GLY A 97 -1.26 -15.48 6.70
CA GLY A 97 -2.35 -15.50 7.68
C GLY A 97 -2.35 -14.31 8.65
N GLY A 98 -1.49 -13.30 8.44
CA GLY A 98 -1.46 -12.07 9.22
C GLY A 98 -2.55 -11.09 8.79
N ASP A 99 -3.04 -10.29 9.73
CA ASP A 99 -4.06 -9.25 9.52
C ASP A 99 -3.47 -7.91 9.01
N GLY A 100 -2.21 -7.93 8.55
CA GLY A 100 -1.46 -6.73 8.17
C GLY A 100 -0.99 -5.86 9.35
N SER A 101 -1.21 -6.27 10.61
CA SER A 101 -0.77 -5.54 11.81
C SER A 101 0.75 -5.30 11.86
N ALA A 102 1.54 -6.17 11.22
CA ALA A 102 3.00 -6.10 11.16
C ALA A 102 3.55 -4.85 10.47
N LEU A 103 2.76 -4.19 9.60
CA LEU A 103 3.16 -2.91 9.02
C LEU A 103 2.99 -1.78 10.04
N ASP A 104 4.06 -1.05 10.36
CA ASP A 104 3.98 0.04 11.33
C ASP A 104 3.10 1.20 10.84
N GLY A 105 2.53 1.96 11.79
CA GLY A 105 1.63 3.07 11.47
C GLY A 105 2.27 4.19 10.65
N GLY A 106 3.58 4.41 10.78
CA GLY A 106 4.31 5.40 9.98
C GLY A 106 4.43 4.97 8.53
N SER A 107 4.76 3.70 8.27
CA SER A 107 4.76 3.13 6.92
C SER A 107 3.37 3.14 6.30
N ARG A 108 2.32 2.77 7.04
CA ARG A 108 0.92 2.88 6.57
C ARG A 108 0.59 4.32 6.16
N TYR A 109 0.97 5.29 6.98
CA TYR A 109 0.74 6.70 6.68
C TYR A 109 1.47 7.15 5.41
N HIS A 110 2.72 6.71 5.19
CA HIS A 110 3.50 7.06 4.00
C HIS A 110 3.03 6.39 2.70
N LEU A 111 2.17 5.36 2.79
CA LEU A 111 1.50 4.73 1.65
C LEU A 111 0.15 5.38 1.31
N LEU A 112 -0.33 6.34 2.10
CA LEU A 112 -1.58 7.03 1.77
C LEU A 112 -1.39 7.89 0.51
N ALA A 113 -2.40 7.90 -0.37
CA ALA A 113 -2.42 8.76 -1.55
C ALA A 113 -2.23 10.24 -1.18
N SER A 114 -2.86 10.69 -0.08
CA SER A 114 -2.73 12.05 0.43
C SER A 114 -1.31 12.41 0.88
N TRP A 115 -0.49 11.42 1.24
CA TRP A 115 0.93 11.64 1.52
C TRP A 115 1.74 11.71 0.24
N ALA A 116 1.54 10.75 -0.66
CA ALA A 116 2.35 10.59 -1.87
C ALA A 116 2.14 11.73 -2.90
N ILE A 117 0.90 12.20 -3.06
CA ILE A 117 0.53 13.21 -4.06
C ILE A 117 -0.21 14.42 -3.46
N GLY A 118 -0.29 14.52 -2.12
CA GLY A 118 -0.97 15.59 -1.40
C GLY A 118 -2.50 15.50 -1.42
N PRO A 119 -3.19 16.46 -0.76
CA PRO A 119 -4.64 16.46 -0.67
C PRO A 119 -5.30 16.74 -2.03
N VAL A 120 -6.39 16.02 -2.32
CA VAL A 120 -7.16 16.15 -3.58
C VAL A 120 -7.81 17.54 -3.75
N TYR A 121 -7.93 18.32 -2.67
CA TYR A 121 -8.54 19.65 -2.68
C TYR A 121 -7.48 20.75 -2.60
N HIS A 122 -7.09 21.30 -3.76
CA HIS A 122 -6.29 22.51 -3.84
C HIS A 122 -7.14 23.72 -4.23
N TYR A 123 -7.67 24.43 -3.24
CA TYR A 123 -8.18 25.79 -3.45
C TYR A 123 -6.99 26.77 -3.49
N GLY A 124 -6.45 26.99 -4.69
CA GLY A 124 -5.86 28.27 -5.11
C GLY A 124 -4.54 28.78 -4.51
N ARG A 125 -3.89 28.14 -3.52
CA ARG A 125 -2.61 28.68 -2.98
C ARG A 125 -1.39 27.76 -2.91
N ASP A 126 -1.53 26.44 -2.89
CA ASP A 126 -0.42 25.55 -2.50
C ASP A 126 -0.06 24.46 -3.52
N ALA A 127 -0.14 24.75 -4.82
CA ALA A 127 0.41 23.84 -5.86
C ALA A 127 1.93 23.60 -5.72
N ARG A 128 2.62 24.39 -4.89
CA ARG A 128 4.07 24.25 -4.58
C ARG A 128 4.39 23.16 -3.55
N THR A 129 3.39 22.42 -3.06
CA THR A 129 3.57 21.45 -1.95
C THR A 129 3.66 20.00 -2.41
N LEU A 130 3.53 19.74 -3.71
CA LEU A 130 3.48 18.40 -4.25
C LEU A 130 4.76 18.06 -5.02
N PRO A 131 5.21 16.79 -4.98
CA PRO A 131 6.24 16.32 -5.89
C PRO A 131 5.89 16.64 -7.34
N GLU A 132 6.89 17.09 -8.09
CA GLU A 132 6.82 17.33 -9.51
C GLU A 132 6.82 15.96 -10.23
N LEU A 133 5.61 15.52 -10.54
CA LEU A 133 5.31 14.24 -11.18
C LEU A 133 4.32 14.50 -12.32
N THR A 134 4.49 13.77 -13.43
CA THR A 134 3.49 13.75 -14.51
C THR A 134 2.18 13.14 -14.00
N GLY A 135 1.06 13.39 -14.69
CA GLY A 135 -0.24 12.81 -14.30
C GLY A 135 -0.20 11.28 -14.23
N ALA A 136 0.51 10.64 -15.17
CA ALA A 136 0.69 9.20 -15.20
C ALA A 136 1.61 8.70 -14.07
N GLU A 137 2.70 9.42 -13.75
CA GLU A 137 3.56 9.09 -12.61
C GLU A 137 2.80 9.17 -11.27
N ARG A 138 1.91 10.16 -11.11
CA ARG A 138 1.04 10.27 -9.92
C ARG A 138 0.09 9.08 -9.79
N LEU A 139 -0.58 8.72 -10.88
CA LEU A 139 -1.51 7.58 -10.88
C LEU A 139 -0.78 6.27 -10.58
N ALA A 140 0.36 6.05 -11.23
CA ALA A 140 1.21 4.89 -11.00
C ALA A 140 1.72 4.82 -9.56
N LEU A 141 2.10 5.95 -8.96
CA LEU A 141 2.57 6.01 -7.58
C LEU A 141 1.44 5.68 -6.59
N VAL A 142 0.24 6.24 -6.79
CA VAL A 142 -0.93 5.92 -5.96
C VAL A 142 -1.28 4.45 -6.06
N ALA A 143 -1.29 3.89 -7.26
CA ALA A 143 -1.55 2.46 -7.48
C ALA A 143 -0.50 1.60 -6.77
N ALA A 144 0.79 1.92 -6.92
CA ALA A 144 1.88 1.20 -6.26
C ALA A 144 1.74 1.22 -4.73
N CYS A 145 1.41 2.38 -4.15
CA CYS A 145 1.20 2.50 -2.71
C CYS A 145 0.00 1.68 -2.22
N ALA A 146 -1.12 1.71 -2.95
CA ALA A 146 -2.32 0.94 -2.60
C ALA A 146 -2.07 -0.57 -2.66
N LEU A 147 -1.40 -1.04 -3.71
CA LEU A 147 -1.04 -2.45 -3.88
C LEU A 147 -0.10 -2.93 -2.77
N ALA A 148 0.94 -2.14 -2.46
CA ALA A 148 1.85 -2.48 -1.37
C ALA A 148 1.15 -2.47 -0.01
N ALA A 149 0.23 -1.54 0.24
CA ALA A 149 -0.54 -1.49 1.49
C ALA A 149 -1.46 -2.70 1.68
N ALA A 150 -1.87 -3.37 0.59
CA ALA A 150 -2.68 -4.58 0.64
C ALA A 150 -1.86 -5.85 0.93
N MET A 151 -0.57 -5.90 0.55
CA MET A 151 0.28 -7.10 0.68
C MET A 151 0.38 -7.65 2.12
N PRO A 152 0.48 -6.83 3.19
CA PRO A 152 0.49 -7.35 4.56
C PRO A 152 -0.80 -8.03 5.00
N GLY A 153 -1.93 -7.70 4.37
CA GLY A 153 -3.28 -8.11 4.77
C GLY A 153 -3.90 -9.21 3.90
N THR A 154 -3.09 -9.95 3.14
CA THR A 154 -3.55 -11.13 2.39
C THR A 154 -3.87 -12.27 3.37
N VAL A 155 -5.03 -12.21 4.03
CA VAL A 155 -5.42 -13.14 5.13
C VAL A 155 -6.25 -14.32 4.61
N GLY A 156 -6.78 -14.24 3.38
CA GLY A 156 -7.94 -15.02 2.95
C GLY A 156 -7.62 -16.33 2.24
N GLY A 157 -7.05 -17.33 2.93
CA GLY A 157 -7.01 -18.74 2.49
C GLY A 157 -6.14 -19.08 1.26
N ASP A 158 -5.93 -18.15 0.32
CA ASP A 158 -5.15 -18.27 -0.91
C ASP A 158 -4.01 -17.22 -0.94
N PHE A 159 -3.24 -17.16 0.15
CA PHE A 159 -2.16 -16.19 0.36
C PHE A 159 -1.20 -16.07 -0.83
N ALA A 160 -0.66 -17.21 -1.29
CA ALA A 160 0.38 -17.19 -2.33
C ALA A 160 -0.14 -16.70 -3.70
N PRO A 161 -1.27 -17.18 -4.23
CA PRO A 161 -1.88 -16.62 -5.43
C PRO A 161 -2.21 -15.13 -5.33
N GLU A 162 -2.79 -14.69 -4.21
CA GLU A 162 -3.14 -13.28 -4.00
C GLU A 162 -1.89 -12.39 -4.02
N LEU A 163 -0.85 -12.81 -3.31
CA LEU A 163 0.41 -12.08 -3.22
C LEU A 163 1.16 -12.02 -4.56
N ASP A 164 1.11 -13.09 -5.36
CA ASP A 164 1.65 -13.12 -6.73
C ASP A 164 0.92 -12.10 -7.63
N VAL A 165 -0.41 -12.01 -7.53
CA VAL A 165 -1.21 -11.03 -8.29
C VAL A 165 -0.87 -9.61 -7.89
N LEU A 166 -0.77 -9.34 -6.58
CA LEU A 166 -0.37 -8.02 -6.07
C LEU A 166 1.05 -7.64 -6.51
N ALA A 167 1.98 -8.59 -6.51
CA ALA A 167 3.35 -8.37 -6.97
C ALA A 167 3.39 -8.04 -8.47
N ALA A 168 2.66 -8.78 -9.30
CA ALA A 168 2.55 -8.51 -10.73
C ALA A 168 1.91 -7.13 -11.02
N ALA A 169 0.80 -6.83 -10.36
CA ALA A 169 0.13 -5.53 -10.48
C ALA A 169 1.03 -4.36 -10.06
N LEU A 170 1.86 -4.56 -9.02
CA LEU A 170 2.81 -3.54 -8.57
C LEU A 170 3.88 -3.28 -9.64
N GLU A 171 4.39 -4.33 -10.28
CA GLU A 171 5.34 -4.18 -11.38
C GLU A 171 4.71 -3.49 -12.60
N ASP A 172 3.46 -3.80 -12.92
CA ASP A 172 2.73 -3.15 -14.00
C ASP A 172 2.54 -1.66 -13.75
N ALA A 173 2.18 -1.28 -12.51
CA ALA A 173 2.09 0.12 -12.09
C ALA A 173 3.45 0.83 -12.26
N VAL A 174 4.55 0.21 -11.82
CA VAL A 174 5.91 0.76 -12.00
C VAL A 174 6.27 0.89 -13.48
N ARG A 175 5.94 -0.10 -14.31
CA ARG A 175 6.20 -0.07 -15.75
C ARG A 175 5.43 1.06 -16.43
N ALA A 176 4.15 1.22 -16.10
CA ALA A 176 3.33 2.32 -16.60
C ALA A 176 3.89 3.69 -16.19
N GLY A 177 4.33 3.84 -14.93
CA GLY A 177 4.96 5.06 -14.44
C GLY A 177 6.26 5.40 -15.15
N ARG A 178 7.09 4.40 -15.48
CA ARG A 178 8.35 4.60 -16.25
C ARG A 178 8.11 4.94 -17.71
N GLY A 179 7.12 4.29 -18.35
CA GLY A 179 6.78 4.53 -19.75
C GLY A 179 6.21 5.92 -20.03
N ALA A 180 5.78 6.64 -18.99
CA ALA A 180 5.22 7.98 -19.09
C ALA A 180 6.24 9.12 -18.85
N ALA A 181 7.53 8.80 -18.68
CA ALA A 181 8.57 9.83 -18.62
C ALA A 181 8.59 10.61 -19.95
N PRO A 182 8.64 11.95 -19.92
CA PRO A 182 8.65 12.73 -21.15
C PRO A 182 9.88 12.35 -21.99
N SER A 183 9.66 12.03 -23.26
CA SER A 183 10.73 12.02 -24.26
C SER A 183 11.38 13.40 -24.26
N SER A 184 12.72 13.41 -24.19
CA SER A 184 13.48 14.65 -24.16
C SER A 184 13.08 15.55 -25.35
N PRO A 185 12.90 16.88 -25.17
CA PRO A 185 12.64 17.79 -26.28
C PRO A 185 13.77 17.84 -27.32
N ALA A 186 14.89 17.17 -27.08
CA ALA A 186 15.99 17.01 -28.03
C ALA A 186 15.66 16.12 -29.24
N ASP A 187 14.59 15.31 -29.20
CA ASP A 187 14.16 14.45 -30.32
C ASP A 187 13.19 15.15 -31.29
N ALA A 188 12.74 16.37 -30.97
CA ALA A 188 11.94 17.17 -31.89
C ALA A 188 12.85 17.97 -32.84
N ARG A 189 13.64 17.27 -33.67
CA ARG A 189 14.31 17.91 -34.81
C ARG A 189 13.23 18.18 -35.87
N PRO A 190 12.94 19.44 -36.24
CA PRO A 190 12.00 19.71 -37.31
C PRO A 190 12.54 19.13 -38.62
N PRO A 191 11.67 18.65 -39.53
CA PRO A 191 12.10 18.22 -40.85
C PRO A 191 12.71 19.41 -41.58
N GLU A 192 13.94 19.26 -42.08
CA GLU A 192 14.52 20.18 -43.05
C GLU A 192 13.58 20.23 -44.27
N ALA A 193 13.00 21.40 -44.52
CA ALA A 193 12.20 21.64 -45.69
C ALA A 193 13.11 21.71 -46.94
N PRO A 194 12.66 21.18 -48.10
CA PRO A 194 13.42 21.18 -49.36
C PRO A 194 13.53 22.57 -50.00
#